data_AF-A0AAV1Z9R0-F1
#
_entry.id   AF-A0AAV1Z9R0-F1
#
_cell.length_a   1.000
_cell.length_b   1.000
_cell.length_c   1.000
_cell.angle_alpha   90.00
_cell.angle_beta   90.00
_cell.angle_gamma   90.00
#
_symmetry.space_group_name_H-M   'P 1'
#
loop_
_entity.id
_entity.type
_entity.pdbx_description
1 polymer ?
#
loop_
_entity_poly.entity_id
_entity_poly.type
_entity_poly.pdbx_seq_one_letter_code
_entity_poly.pdbx_strand_id
1 'polypeptide(L)'
;MGRRINTTLPISKTQLQPYSVNKKALETKEERRMYTQKKNYDHHHGIRNIDELDLGQNARVWITDRRETGKVLKKTPFPRSYLVQSGKRVFRRK
;
A
#
# COMPACT_ATOMS: atom_id res chain seq x y z
N MET A 1 14.39 35.14 -10.73
CA MET A 1 15.50 34.89 -9.77
C MET A 1 16.74 34.54 -10.58
N GLY A 2 17.75 35.42 -10.55
CA GLY A 2 18.84 35.45 -11.52
C GLY A 2 19.90 34.35 -11.36
N ARG A 3 20.58 34.05 -12.46
CA ARG A 3 21.67 33.08 -12.60
C ARG A 3 22.92 33.56 -11.84
N ARG A 4 23.46 32.74 -10.93
CA ARG A 4 24.70 33.03 -10.17
C ARG A 4 25.92 32.88 -11.09
N ILE A 5 26.84 33.85 -11.04
CA ILE A 5 28.11 33.82 -11.76
C ILE A 5 29.08 32.91 -10.98
N ASN A 6 29.72 31.97 -11.65
CA ASN A 6 30.77 31.13 -11.07
C ASN A 6 32.06 31.96 -10.99
N THR A 7 32.30 32.61 -9.85
CA THR A 7 33.51 33.42 -9.61
C THR A 7 34.50 32.67 -8.73
N THR A 8 35.79 32.77 -9.02
CA THR A 8 36.90 32.30 -8.16
C THR A 8 37.23 33.24 -7.00
N LEU A 9 36.61 34.43 -6.97
CA LEU A 9 36.81 35.40 -5.89
C LEU A 9 36.14 34.91 -4.59
N PRO A 10 36.78 35.14 -3.42
CA PRO A 10 36.20 34.76 -2.14
C PRO A 10 34.91 35.55 -1.88
N ILE A 11 33.82 34.82 -1.72
CA ILE A 11 32.49 35.35 -1.42
C ILE A 11 32.34 35.50 0.10
N SER A 12 31.62 36.53 0.55
CA SER A 12 31.32 36.73 1.97
C SER A 12 30.70 35.47 2.62
N LYS A 13 31.11 35.12 3.84
CA LYS A 13 30.58 33.98 4.60
C LYS A 13 29.06 34.05 4.79
N THR A 14 28.46 35.24 4.77
CA THR A 14 27.01 35.44 4.85
C THR A 14 26.28 35.01 3.56
N GLN A 15 26.94 35.10 2.40
CA GLN A 15 26.40 34.67 1.10
C GLN A 15 26.66 33.18 0.81
N LEU A 16 27.57 32.55 1.57
CA LEU A 16 27.83 31.10 1.55
C LEU A 16 26.80 30.29 2.34
N GLN A 17 25.88 30.94 3.07
CA GLN A 17 24.82 30.23 3.78
C GLN A 17 23.83 29.63 2.76
N PRO A 18 23.69 28.30 2.69
CA PRO A 18 22.70 27.69 1.82
C PRO A 18 21.30 28.06 2.30
N TYR A 19 20.39 28.27 1.35
CA TYR A 19 18.98 28.44 1.69
C TYR A 19 18.46 27.12 2.28
N SER A 20 18.27 27.08 3.59
CA SER A 20 17.67 25.93 4.26
C SER A 20 16.16 26.07 4.16
N VAL A 21 15.53 25.12 3.47
CA VAL A 21 14.08 25.03 3.44
C VAL A 21 13.60 24.60 4.82
N ASN A 22 12.50 25.19 5.31
CA ASN A 22 11.90 24.78 6.57
C ASN A 22 11.40 23.32 6.47
N LYS A 23 12.15 22.39 7.08
CA LYS A 23 11.87 20.94 7.01
C LYS A 23 10.47 20.58 7.47
N LYS A 24 10.00 21.17 8.57
CA LYS A 24 8.67 20.88 9.13
C LYS A 24 7.54 21.28 8.16
N ALA A 25 7.70 22.43 7.50
CA ALA A 25 6.73 22.88 6.51
C ALA A 25 6.72 21.99 5.25
N LEU A 26 7.88 21.42 4.90
CA LEU A 26 7.98 20.47 3.79
C LEU A 26 7.35 19.12 4.14
N GLU A 27 7.67 18.57 5.31
CA GLU A 27 7.14 17.28 5.80
C GLU A 27 5.61 17.29 5.85
N THR A 28 5.01 18.32 6.46
CA THR A 28 3.55 18.45 6.53
C THR A 28 2.87 18.55 5.15
N LYS A 29 3.54 19.15 4.17
CA LYS A 29 3.05 19.23 2.79
C LYS A 29 3.14 17.89 2.09
N GLU A 30 4.25 17.17 2.27
CA GLU A 30 4.43 15.83 1.70
C GLU A 30 3.44 14.82 2.31
N GLU A 31 3.21 14.84 3.62
CA GLU A 31 2.21 13.97 4.26
C GLU A 31 0.80 14.18 3.67
N ARG A 32 0.39 15.45 3.50
CA ARG A 32 -0.89 15.79 2.85
C ARG A 32 -0.93 15.30 1.41
N ARG A 33 0.17 15.44 0.67
CA ARG A 33 0.28 14.96 -0.71
C ARG A 33 0.16 13.44 -0.78
N MET A 34 0.87 12.71 0.08
CA MET A 34 0.80 11.24 0.13
C MET A 34 -0.61 10.76 0.49
N TYR A 35 -1.25 11.40 1.48
CA TYR A 35 -2.62 11.07 1.88
C TYR A 35 -3.62 11.29 0.75
N THR A 36 -3.58 12.44 0.09
CA THR A 36 -4.49 12.77 -1.02
C THR A 36 -4.25 11.86 -2.23
N GLN A 37 -2.99 11.57 -2.55
CA GLN A 37 -2.65 10.63 -3.62
C GLN A 37 -3.20 9.23 -3.33
N LYS A 38 -3.02 8.71 -2.11
CA LYS A 38 -3.59 7.43 -1.69
C LYS A 38 -5.11 7.43 -1.81
N LYS A 39 -5.79 8.44 -1.26
CA LYS A 39 -7.25 8.54 -1.30
C LYS A 39 -7.78 8.58 -2.73
N ASN A 40 -7.14 9.36 -3.62
CA ASN A 40 -7.55 9.46 -5.01
C ASN A 40 -7.30 8.15 -5.77
N TYR A 41 -6.18 7.48 -5.52
CA TYR A 41 -5.88 6.19 -6.10
C TYR A 41 -6.89 5.12 -5.65
N ASP A 42 -7.15 5.04 -4.34
CA ASP A 42 -8.12 4.11 -3.75
C ASP A 42 -9.53 4.36 -4.29
N HIS A 43 -9.94 5.62 -4.43
CA HIS A 43 -11.23 6.00 -5.02
C HIS A 43 -11.33 5.63 -6.51
N HIS A 44 -10.32 6.00 -7.32
CA HIS A 44 -10.31 5.74 -8.76
C HIS A 44 -10.34 4.25 -9.09
N HIS A 45 -9.62 3.42 -8.33
CA HIS A 45 -9.56 1.98 -8.55
C HIS A 45 -10.64 1.22 -7.79
N GLY A 46 -11.56 1.91 -7.10
CA GLY A 46 -12.62 1.30 -6.32
C GLY A 46 -12.08 0.30 -5.28
N ILE A 47 -10.93 0.61 -4.67
CA ILE A 47 -10.30 -0.28 -3.69
C ILE A 47 -11.24 -0.39 -2.50
N ARG A 48 -11.74 -1.61 -2.28
CA ARG A 48 -12.53 -1.96 -1.11
C ARG A 48 -11.67 -2.84 -0.21
N ASN A 49 -11.71 -2.55 1.09
CA ASN A 49 -11.23 -3.48 2.08
C ASN A 49 -12.24 -4.64 2.09
N ILE A 50 -11.82 -5.79 1.56
CA ILE A 50 -12.61 -7.00 1.60
C ILE A 50 -12.34 -7.62 2.96
N ASP A 51 -13.38 -7.76 3.76
CA ASP A 51 -13.27 -8.45 5.04
C ASP A 51 -12.76 -9.87 4.82
N GLU A 52 -11.94 -10.32 5.76
CA GLU A 52 -11.35 -11.65 5.67
C GLU A 52 -12.46 -12.70 5.77
N LEU A 53 -12.32 -13.79 5.01
CA LEU A 53 -13.33 -14.86 5.08
C LEU A 53 -13.33 -15.47 6.47
N ASP A 54 -14.54 -15.62 7.03
CA ASP A 54 -14.75 -16.34 8.27
C ASP A 54 -14.13 -17.74 8.20
N LEU A 55 -13.57 -18.19 9.31
CA LEU A 55 -13.07 -19.55 9.47
C LEU A 55 -14.19 -20.38 10.12
N GLY A 56 -14.59 -21.52 9.53
CA GLY A 56 -15.54 -22.42 10.19
C GLY A 56 -16.74 -22.87 9.36
N GLN A 57 -17.82 -23.29 10.05
CA GLN A 57 -18.96 -24.02 9.45
C GLN A 57 -19.80 -23.19 8.47
N ASN A 58 -19.81 -21.87 8.63
CA ASN A 58 -20.57 -20.95 7.78
C ASN A 58 -19.75 -20.47 6.56
N ALA A 59 -18.45 -20.78 6.51
CA ALA A 59 -17.55 -20.38 5.43
C ALA A 59 -17.48 -21.45 4.34
N ARG A 60 -18.63 -21.69 3.69
CA ARG A 60 -18.68 -22.50 2.46
C ARG A 60 -18.25 -21.64 1.29
N VAL A 61 -17.21 -22.07 0.61
CA VAL A 61 -16.59 -21.38 -0.51
C VAL A 61 -16.69 -22.25 -1.75
N TRP A 62 -17.13 -21.65 -2.84
CA TRP A 62 -17.12 -22.30 -4.15
C TRP A 62 -15.70 -22.36 -4.72
N ILE A 63 -15.25 -23.56 -5.08
CA ILE A 63 -13.97 -23.82 -5.73
C ILE A 63 -14.25 -23.92 -7.23
N THR A 64 -13.95 -22.86 -7.98
CA THR A 64 -14.22 -22.79 -9.43
C THR A 64 -13.55 -23.92 -10.20
N ASP A 65 -12.28 -24.23 -9.87
CA ASP A 65 -11.49 -25.26 -10.55
C ASP A 65 -12.13 -26.66 -10.52
N ARG A 66 -12.89 -26.95 -9.45
CA ARG A 66 -13.51 -28.27 -9.23
C ARG A 66 -15.03 -28.26 -9.30
N ARG A 67 -15.64 -27.07 -9.37
CA ARG A 67 -17.10 -26.87 -9.30
C ARG A 67 -17.70 -27.53 -8.04
N GLU A 68 -16.98 -27.43 -6.93
CA GLU A 68 -17.36 -28.02 -5.65
C GLU A 68 -17.41 -26.95 -4.54
N THR A 69 -18.25 -27.17 -3.53
CA THR A 69 -18.23 -26.37 -2.30
C THR A 69 -17.24 -26.96 -1.29
N GLY A 70 -16.44 -26.10 -0.67
CA GLY A 70 -15.49 -26.49 0.37
C GLY A 70 -15.55 -25.57 1.58
N LYS A 71 -15.10 -26.06 2.73
CA LYS A 71 -15.07 -25.32 4.00
C LYS A 71 -13.71 -24.65 4.20
N VAL A 72 -13.68 -23.36 4.52
CA VAL A 72 -12.43 -22.67 4.87
C VAL A 72 -11.92 -23.14 6.24
N LEU A 73 -10.69 -23.66 6.27
CA LEU A 73 -10.01 -24.13 7.48
C LEU A 73 -9.16 -23.04 8.12
N LYS A 74 -8.24 -22.46 7.34
CA LYS A 74 -7.26 -21.48 7.84
C LYS A 74 -6.74 -20.58 6.74
N LYS A 75 -6.25 -19.40 7.13
CA LYS A 75 -5.45 -18.54 6.25
C LYS A 75 -4.07 -19.14 6.02
N THR A 76 -3.52 -18.85 4.86
CA THR A 76 -2.11 -19.14 4.57
C THR A 76 -1.29 -17.86 4.74
N PRO A 77 0.04 -17.98 4.89
CA PRO A 77 0.93 -16.82 4.93
C PRO A 77 0.97 -16.02 3.62
N PHE A 78 0.35 -16.52 2.54
CA PHE A 78 0.28 -15.82 1.26
C PHE A 78 -0.98 -14.96 1.19
N PRO A 79 -0.88 -13.73 0.66
CA PRO A 79 -2.00 -12.77 0.63
C PRO A 79 -3.19 -13.35 -0.14
N ARG A 80 -4.41 -13.05 0.35
CA ARG A 80 -5.70 -13.46 -0.22
C ARG A 80 -5.95 -14.97 -0.37
N SER A 81 -5.06 -15.82 0.12
CA SER A 81 -5.18 -17.27 -0.10
C SER A 81 -5.50 -18.06 1.16
N TYR A 82 -6.41 -19.01 1.00
CA TYR A 82 -7.03 -19.78 2.07
C TYR A 82 -6.87 -21.27 1.83
N LEU A 83 -6.76 -22.03 2.93
CA LEU A 83 -6.87 -23.48 2.88
C LEU A 83 -8.33 -23.87 3.04
N VAL A 84 -8.83 -24.60 2.05
CA VAL A 84 -10.22 -25.02 1.92
C VAL A 84 -10.27 -26.54 1.88
N GLN A 85 -11.14 -27.15 2.66
CA GLN A 85 -11.39 -28.58 2.66
C GLN A 85 -12.61 -28.90 1.79
N SER A 86 -12.42 -29.73 0.75
CA SER A 86 -13.52 -30.37 0.01
C SER A 86 -13.42 -31.88 0.22
N GLY A 87 -14.45 -32.47 0.84
CA GLY A 87 -14.47 -33.87 1.23
C GLY A 87 -13.27 -34.27 2.10
N LYS A 88 -12.48 -35.25 1.63
CA LYS A 88 -11.29 -35.79 2.34
C LYS A 88 -9.99 -35.04 2.04
N ARG A 89 -10.00 -34.04 1.15
CA ARG A 89 -8.78 -33.36 0.68
C ARG A 89 -8.80 -31.88 1.02
N VAL A 90 -7.60 -31.33 1.23
CA VAL A 90 -7.39 -29.91 1.53
C VAL A 90 -6.67 -29.25 0.37
N PHE A 91 -7.16 -28.09 -0.03
CA PHE A 91 -6.68 -27.33 -1.18
C PHE A 91 -6.33 -25.91 -0.79
N ARG A 92 -5.38 -25.31 -1.50
CA ARG A 92 -5.10 -23.88 -1.41
C ARG A 92 -5.83 -23.16 -2.52
N ARG A 93 -6.76 -22.28 -2.16
CA ARG A 93 -7.43 -21.35 -3.08
C ARG A 93 -6.67 -20.03 -3.07
N LYS A 94 -6.29 -19.55 -4.27
CA LYS A 94 -5.74 -18.20 -4.48
C LYS A 94 -6.84 -17.21 -4.77
#